data_AF-A0A535MIJ8-F1
#
_entry.id   AF-A0A535MIJ8-F1
#
_cell.length_a   1.000
_cell.length_b   1.000
_cell.length_c   1.000
_cell.angle_alpha   90.00
_cell.angle_beta   90.00
_cell.angle_gamma   90.00
#
_symmetry.space_group_name_H-M   'P 1'
#
loop_
_entity.id
_entity.type
_entity.pdbx_description
1 polymer ?
#
loop_
_entity_poly.entity_id
_entity_poly.type
_entity_poly.pdbx_seq_one_letter_code
_entity_poly.pdbx_strand_id
1 'polypeptide(L)'
;MSAALDWIDKYGDLDHDGFVEYGDHAPRGIRNQGWKDSHDSLLMPGGKPAERPIALVEVQGYVYHAKAGLARILDRLGETGAAQQLAIEAGDLRRRFEQHFWQDDHQFYAQALDGAKELVPSITSNPGHCLFSRICDSERADIVTDRLLAPDMFSGWGIRTLSASSPHYNPMSYHNGTIWPHDNSLIAAGLRRYGHTEAAQQVVTGILEAGIRMPSFRLPELFCGFGRDTRFGTGPAEYLVSCNPQAWGAGAAFHLLQTALGVFPDATADRVFLSPMPIPLARSVEVRGMRVGTGHLSFRVTYDGGRPEVDIVDAPDGMAVILDDPPAAD
;
A
#
# COMPACT_ATOMS: atom_id res chain seq x y z
N MET A 1 -9.22 -10.09 -18.47
CA MET A 1 -9.82 -10.29 -17.14
C MET A 1 -9.91 -11.78 -16.81
N SER A 2 -10.64 -12.61 -17.59
CA SER A 2 -10.74 -14.07 -17.36
C SER A 2 -9.38 -14.77 -17.18
N ALA A 3 -8.43 -14.58 -18.11
CA ALA A 3 -7.13 -15.28 -18.04
C ALA A 3 -6.31 -14.99 -16.76
N ALA A 4 -6.49 -13.83 -16.12
CA ALA A 4 -5.80 -13.52 -14.87
C ALA A 4 -6.46 -14.20 -13.67
N LEU A 5 -7.80 -14.24 -13.63
CA LEU A 5 -8.56 -14.98 -12.62
C LEU A 5 -8.32 -16.49 -12.76
N ASP A 6 -8.38 -16.99 -13.99
CA ASP A 6 -8.01 -18.37 -14.31
C ASP A 6 -6.59 -18.71 -13.83
N TRP A 7 -5.65 -17.76 -13.94
CA TRP A 7 -4.29 -17.97 -13.45
C TRP A 7 -4.25 -18.05 -11.92
N ILE A 8 -4.92 -17.13 -11.23
CA ILE A 8 -5.02 -17.10 -9.76
C ILE A 8 -5.52 -18.46 -9.25
N ASP A 9 -6.63 -18.94 -9.82
CA ASP A 9 -7.31 -20.13 -9.30
C ASP A 9 -6.64 -21.46 -9.74
N LYS A 10 -5.94 -21.50 -10.88
CA LYS A 10 -5.34 -22.75 -11.42
C LYS A 10 -3.84 -22.88 -11.20
N TYR A 11 -3.12 -21.76 -11.19
CA TYR A 11 -1.65 -21.75 -11.14
C TYR A 11 -1.11 -20.98 -9.94
N GLY A 12 -1.90 -20.06 -9.36
CA GLY A 12 -1.54 -19.31 -8.18
C GLY A 12 -1.73 -20.10 -6.88
N ASP A 13 -2.80 -20.89 -6.78
CA ASP A 13 -3.09 -21.73 -5.61
C ASP A 13 -2.56 -23.16 -5.82
N LEU A 14 -1.32 -23.39 -5.36
CA LEU A 14 -0.56 -24.61 -5.69
C LEU A 14 -1.05 -25.85 -4.93
N ASP A 15 -1.60 -25.66 -3.73
CA ASP A 15 -2.09 -26.74 -2.88
C ASP A 15 -3.60 -26.70 -2.60
N HIS A 16 -4.32 -25.78 -3.26
CA HIS A 16 -5.77 -25.64 -3.22
C HIS A 16 -6.32 -25.26 -1.84
N ASP A 17 -5.54 -24.53 -1.05
CA ASP A 17 -5.96 -23.99 0.25
C ASP A 17 -6.65 -22.62 0.15
N GLY A 18 -6.67 -22.06 -1.06
CA GLY A 18 -7.32 -20.80 -1.39
C GLY A 18 -6.43 -19.56 -1.23
N PHE A 19 -5.11 -19.73 -1.08
CA PHE A 19 -4.13 -18.65 -1.14
C PHE A 19 -3.29 -18.70 -2.41
N VAL A 20 -2.88 -17.53 -2.90
CA VAL A 20 -1.91 -17.46 -4.00
C VAL A 20 -0.50 -17.56 -3.46
N GLU A 21 0.28 -18.45 -4.05
CA GLU A 21 1.60 -18.82 -3.60
C GLU A 21 2.65 -18.74 -4.71
N TYR A 22 3.92 -18.72 -4.31
CA TYR A 22 5.03 -19.00 -5.21
C TYR A 22 5.86 -20.18 -4.74
N GLY A 23 6.32 -20.97 -5.71
CA GLY A 23 7.19 -22.13 -5.50
C GLY A 23 8.46 -22.10 -6.35
N ASP A 24 9.15 -23.24 -6.42
CA ASP A 24 10.29 -23.45 -7.32
C ASP A 24 9.83 -23.71 -8.75
N HIS A 25 9.82 -22.69 -9.60
CA HIS A 25 9.51 -22.86 -11.03
C HIS A 25 10.75 -22.92 -11.92
N ALA A 26 11.91 -22.41 -11.46
CA ALA A 26 13.15 -22.40 -12.23
C ALA A 26 14.38 -22.62 -11.33
N PRO A 27 15.32 -23.52 -11.69
CA PRO A 27 16.52 -23.83 -10.88
C PRO A 27 17.45 -22.64 -10.60
N ARG A 28 17.34 -21.56 -11.38
CA ARG A 28 18.14 -20.33 -11.27
C ARG A 28 17.28 -19.08 -11.01
N GLY A 29 16.02 -19.27 -10.64
CA GLY A 29 15.14 -18.17 -10.26
C GLY A 29 15.55 -17.54 -8.93
N ILE A 30 15.14 -16.28 -8.72
CA ILE A 30 15.18 -15.66 -7.40
C ILE A 30 14.29 -16.46 -6.43
N ARG A 31 14.76 -16.66 -5.19
CA ARG A 31 14.04 -17.48 -4.19
C ARG A 31 12.72 -16.82 -3.79
N ASN A 32 12.77 -15.54 -3.45
CA ASN A 32 11.61 -14.75 -3.04
C ASN A 32 11.04 -14.07 -4.27
N GLN A 33 9.77 -14.35 -4.58
CA GLN A 33 9.09 -13.86 -5.80
C GLN A 33 8.01 -12.82 -5.46
N GLY A 34 8.13 -12.18 -4.30
CA GLY A 34 7.37 -11.00 -3.92
C GLY A 34 8.07 -9.70 -4.30
N TRP A 35 7.47 -8.58 -3.92
CA TRP A 35 8.11 -7.28 -4.14
C TRP A 35 9.39 -7.11 -3.31
N LYS A 36 9.48 -7.76 -2.14
CA LYS A 36 10.72 -7.92 -1.37
C LYS A 36 11.50 -9.13 -1.85
N ASP A 37 12.16 -9.02 -2.99
CA ASP A 37 12.78 -10.14 -3.72
C ASP A 37 14.17 -10.58 -3.24
N SER A 38 14.75 -9.90 -2.24
CA SER A 38 16.07 -10.28 -1.70
C SER A 38 16.02 -11.65 -1.02
N HIS A 39 17.07 -12.45 -1.18
CA HIS A 39 17.12 -13.82 -0.65
C HIS A 39 16.94 -13.93 0.88
N ASP A 40 17.23 -12.87 1.62
CA ASP A 40 17.17 -12.76 3.08
C ASP A 40 15.95 -11.96 3.59
N SER A 41 15.00 -11.59 2.72
CA SER A 41 13.83 -10.77 3.10
C SER A 41 12.69 -11.54 3.79
N LEU A 42 12.77 -12.87 3.82
CA LEU A 42 11.73 -13.75 4.35
C LEU A 42 12.36 -14.87 5.17
N LEU A 43 12.57 -14.57 6.46
CA LEU A 43 13.25 -15.45 7.41
C LEU A 43 12.30 -15.83 8.55
N MET A 44 12.39 -17.10 8.96
CA MET A 44 11.82 -17.63 10.20
C MET A 44 12.65 -17.17 11.40
N PRO A 45 12.09 -17.23 12.63
CA PRO A 45 12.87 -17.04 13.85
C PRO A 45 14.14 -17.91 13.84
N GLY A 46 15.29 -17.29 14.13
CA GLY A 46 16.60 -17.94 14.02
C GLY A 46 17.29 -17.78 12.67
N GLY A 47 16.70 -17.04 11.72
CA GLY A 47 17.35 -16.61 10.48
C GLY A 47 17.36 -17.64 9.36
N LYS A 48 16.61 -18.74 9.50
CA LYS A 48 16.42 -19.71 8.41
C LYS A 48 15.42 -19.16 7.40
N PRO A 49 15.64 -19.30 6.08
CA PRO A 49 14.63 -18.95 5.08
C PRO A 49 13.33 -19.74 5.30
N ALA A 50 12.18 -19.09 5.11
CA ALA A 50 10.90 -19.78 5.11
C ALA A 50 10.85 -20.83 3.98
N GLU A 51 10.26 -21.99 4.25
CA GLU A 51 10.16 -23.07 3.28
C GLU A 51 9.00 -22.84 2.31
N ARG A 52 9.19 -23.19 1.03
CA ARG A 52 8.19 -22.99 -0.02
C ARG A 52 7.19 -24.15 -0.08
N PRO A 53 5.98 -23.96 -0.66
CA PRO A 53 5.47 -22.72 -1.26
C PRO A 53 5.20 -21.60 -0.24
N ILE A 54 5.24 -20.35 -0.69
CA ILE A 54 5.03 -19.18 0.19
C ILE A 54 3.77 -18.43 -0.22
N ALA A 55 2.87 -18.19 0.74
CA ALA A 55 1.74 -17.27 0.58
C ALA A 55 2.05 -15.92 1.23
N LEU A 56 2.33 -14.88 0.44
CA LEU A 56 2.61 -13.53 0.95
C LEU A 56 1.35 -12.79 1.36
N VAL A 57 1.41 -12.08 2.48
CA VAL A 57 0.26 -11.37 3.07
C VAL A 57 -0.35 -10.32 2.13
N GLU A 58 0.49 -9.53 1.45
CA GLU A 58 0.03 -8.47 0.55
C GLU A 58 -0.56 -9.01 -0.75
N VAL A 59 -0.08 -10.17 -1.21
CA VAL A 59 -0.57 -10.81 -2.45
C VAL A 59 -2.02 -11.25 -2.26
N GLN A 60 -2.36 -11.80 -1.09
CA GLN A 60 -3.75 -12.14 -0.77
C GLN A 60 -4.62 -10.89 -0.76
N GLY A 61 -4.10 -9.78 -0.24
CA GLY A 61 -4.73 -8.48 -0.34
C GLY A 61 -5.00 -8.06 -1.80
N TYR A 62 -4.02 -8.21 -2.69
CA TYR A 62 -4.20 -7.85 -4.11
C TYR A 62 -5.24 -8.73 -4.81
N VAL A 63 -5.26 -10.03 -4.53
CA VAL A 63 -6.27 -10.97 -5.06
C VAL A 63 -7.66 -10.59 -4.57
N TYR A 64 -7.81 -10.32 -3.28
CA TYR A 64 -9.06 -9.84 -2.70
C TYR A 64 -9.54 -8.55 -3.39
N HIS A 65 -8.65 -7.55 -3.51
CA HIS A 65 -8.96 -6.28 -4.15
C HIS A 65 -9.41 -6.46 -5.61
N ALA A 66 -8.73 -7.35 -6.35
CA ALA A 66 -9.05 -7.65 -7.74
C ALA A 66 -10.41 -8.34 -7.87
N LYS A 67 -10.69 -9.39 -7.06
CA LYS A 67 -11.98 -10.11 -7.09
C LYS A 67 -13.15 -9.19 -6.71
N ALA A 68 -13.01 -8.43 -5.61
CA ALA A 68 -14.05 -7.49 -5.16
C ALA A 68 -14.29 -6.35 -6.18
N GLY A 69 -13.22 -5.78 -6.75
CA GLY A 69 -13.33 -4.75 -7.78
C GLY A 69 -13.97 -5.25 -9.08
N LEU A 70 -13.58 -6.45 -9.53
CA LEU A 70 -14.15 -7.06 -10.74
C LEU A 70 -15.61 -7.46 -10.55
N ALA A 71 -16.01 -7.92 -9.37
CA ALA A 71 -17.41 -8.20 -9.06
C ALA A 71 -18.30 -6.98 -9.35
N ARG A 72 -17.89 -5.79 -8.88
CA ARG A 72 -18.62 -4.52 -9.14
C ARG A 72 -18.67 -4.15 -10.62
N ILE A 73 -17.58 -4.40 -11.36
CA ILE A 73 -17.53 -4.12 -12.79
C ILE A 73 -18.47 -5.06 -13.56
N LEU A 74 -18.44 -6.36 -13.26
CA LEU A 74 -19.27 -7.37 -13.91
C LEU A 74 -20.77 -7.16 -13.63
N ASP A 75 -21.12 -6.77 -12.40
CA ASP A 75 -22.50 -6.44 -12.05
C ASP A 75 -23.06 -5.32 -12.94
N ARG A 76 -22.27 -4.24 -13.14
CA ARG A 76 -22.65 -3.13 -14.03
C ARG A 76 -22.73 -3.52 -15.51
N LEU A 77 -21.99 -4.55 -15.92
CA LEU A 77 -22.07 -5.11 -17.28
C LEU A 77 -23.25 -6.09 -17.45
N GLY A 78 -24.00 -6.38 -16.39
CA GLY A 78 -25.12 -7.34 -16.41
C GLY A 78 -24.72 -8.79 -16.20
N GLU A 79 -23.42 -9.07 -15.97
CA GLU A 79 -22.85 -10.40 -15.72
C GLU A 79 -23.03 -10.81 -14.25
N THR A 80 -24.26 -10.72 -13.75
CA THR A 80 -24.63 -10.83 -12.33
C THR A 80 -24.18 -12.14 -11.67
N GLY A 81 -24.26 -13.27 -12.39
CA GLY A 81 -23.81 -14.56 -11.86
C GLY A 81 -22.31 -14.62 -11.59
N ALA A 82 -21.49 -14.11 -12.52
CA ALA A 82 -20.04 -14.04 -12.34
C ALA A 82 -19.65 -12.99 -11.28
N ALA A 83 -20.37 -11.88 -11.22
CA ALA A 83 -20.20 -10.87 -10.18
C ALA A 83 -20.44 -11.45 -8.78
N GLN A 84 -21.55 -12.17 -8.58
CA GLN A 84 -21.87 -12.80 -7.30
C GLN A 84 -20.83 -13.84 -6.90
N GLN A 85 -20.38 -14.66 -7.86
CA GLN A 85 -19.35 -15.67 -7.62
C GLN A 85 -18.04 -15.03 -7.13
N LEU A 86 -17.55 -13.98 -7.81
CA LEU A 86 -16.33 -13.26 -7.39
C LEU A 86 -16.48 -12.58 -6.03
N ALA A 87 -17.67 -12.05 -5.72
CA ALA A 87 -17.95 -11.45 -4.42
C ALA A 87 -17.88 -12.49 -3.29
N ILE A 88 -18.43 -13.69 -3.50
CA ILE A 88 -18.35 -14.82 -2.56
C ILE A 88 -16.89 -15.23 -2.37
N GLU A 89 -16.14 -15.44 -3.46
CA GLU A 89 -14.73 -15.83 -3.38
C GLU A 89 -13.86 -14.79 -2.66
N ALA A 90 -14.09 -13.50 -2.90
CA ALA A 90 -13.42 -12.42 -2.17
C ALA A 90 -13.75 -12.48 -0.67
N GLY A 91 -15.02 -12.68 -0.31
CA GLY A 91 -15.44 -12.84 1.07
C GLY A 91 -14.82 -14.06 1.75
N ASP A 92 -14.71 -15.17 1.04
CA ASP A 92 -14.11 -16.42 1.52
C ASP A 92 -12.60 -16.26 1.74
N LEU A 93 -11.90 -15.62 0.80
CA LEU A 93 -10.49 -15.29 0.92
C LEU A 93 -10.24 -14.38 2.14
N ARG A 94 -11.05 -13.33 2.32
CA ARG A 94 -10.94 -12.45 3.50
C ARG A 94 -11.09 -13.22 4.80
N ARG A 95 -12.08 -14.12 4.90
CA ARG A 95 -12.26 -14.94 6.11
C ARG A 95 -11.06 -15.86 6.39
N ARG A 96 -10.52 -16.52 5.36
CA ARG A 96 -9.31 -17.35 5.52
C ARG A 96 -8.10 -16.51 5.90
N PHE A 97 -7.92 -15.36 5.27
CA PHE A 97 -6.85 -14.41 5.58
C PHE A 97 -6.86 -14.00 7.05
N GLU A 98 -8.01 -13.54 7.57
CA GLU A 98 -8.14 -13.13 8.97
C GLU A 98 -7.87 -14.27 9.96
N GLN A 99 -8.15 -15.51 9.57
CA GLN A 99 -7.92 -16.68 10.41
C GLN A 99 -6.45 -17.11 10.44
N HIS A 100 -5.76 -17.05 9.30
CA HIS A 100 -4.44 -17.69 9.16
C HIS A 100 -3.28 -16.70 9.27
N PHE A 101 -3.43 -15.44 8.86
CA PHE A 101 -2.31 -14.49 8.83
C PHE A 101 -2.15 -13.68 10.12
N TRP A 102 -3.11 -13.71 11.04
CA TRP A 102 -3.06 -12.91 12.26
C TRP A 102 -2.15 -13.53 13.32
N GLN A 103 -1.29 -12.72 13.93
CA GLN A 103 -0.44 -13.12 15.04
C GLN A 103 -1.00 -12.55 16.35
N ASP A 104 -1.63 -13.37 17.18
CA ASP A 104 -2.23 -12.91 18.43
C ASP A 104 -1.19 -12.32 19.41
N ASP A 105 -0.01 -12.93 19.53
CA ASP A 105 1.02 -12.44 20.45
C ASP A 105 1.61 -11.09 20.04
N HIS A 106 1.64 -10.81 18.73
CA HIS A 106 2.20 -9.58 18.17
C HIS A 106 1.14 -8.53 17.83
N GLN A 107 -0.15 -8.90 17.86
CA GLN A 107 -1.27 -8.08 17.42
C GLN A 107 -1.00 -7.46 16.04
N PHE A 108 -0.58 -8.29 15.09
CA PHE A 108 -0.18 -7.85 13.74
C PHE A 108 -0.31 -9.01 12.74
N TYR A 109 -0.43 -8.71 11.44
CA TYR A 109 -0.37 -9.77 10.44
C TYR A 109 1.07 -10.24 10.22
N ALA A 110 1.24 -11.55 10.04
CA ALA A 110 2.48 -12.16 9.58
C ALA A 110 2.86 -11.66 8.18
N GLN A 111 4.15 -11.72 7.86
CA GLN A 111 4.62 -11.37 6.52
C GLN A 111 4.16 -12.39 5.47
N ALA A 112 4.06 -13.66 5.86
CA ALA A 112 3.67 -14.76 4.98
C ALA A 112 3.20 -15.99 5.77
N LEU A 113 2.64 -16.96 5.04
CA LEU A 113 2.62 -18.37 5.42
C LEU A 113 3.70 -19.12 4.65
N ASP A 114 4.36 -20.07 5.31
CA ASP A 114 5.31 -20.97 4.67
C ASP A 114 4.65 -22.25 4.12
N GLY A 115 5.45 -23.18 3.58
CA GLY A 115 4.95 -24.42 2.97
C GLY A 115 4.31 -25.40 3.95
N ALA A 116 4.52 -25.24 5.26
CA ALA A 116 3.81 -25.94 6.31
C ALA A 116 2.59 -25.15 6.83
N LYS A 117 2.29 -24.01 6.21
CA LYS A 117 1.30 -23.00 6.62
C LYS A 117 1.59 -22.42 8.00
N GLU A 118 2.86 -22.41 8.39
CA GLU A 118 3.31 -21.72 9.59
C GLU A 118 3.50 -20.23 9.30
N LEU A 119 3.24 -19.40 10.31
CA LEU A 119 3.40 -17.96 10.21
C LEU A 119 4.88 -17.59 10.09
N VAL A 120 5.21 -16.74 9.12
CA VAL A 120 6.49 -16.02 9.08
C VAL A 120 6.30 -14.71 9.87
N PRO A 121 6.75 -14.64 11.14
CA PRO A 121 6.21 -13.69 12.11
C PRO A 121 6.84 -12.29 12.06
N SER A 122 7.76 -12.06 11.13
CA SER A 122 8.52 -10.81 11.02
C SER A 122 7.60 -9.59 10.91
N ILE A 123 7.84 -8.59 11.78
CA ILE A 123 7.10 -7.33 11.72
C ILE A 123 7.66 -6.47 10.59
N THR A 124 6.89 -6.37 9.52
CA THR A 124 7.28 -5.71 8.28
C THR A 124 6.24 -4.69 7.82
N SER A 125 6.58 -3.96 6.76
CA SER A 125 5.64 -3.05 6.09
C SER A 125 4.56 -3.76 5.26
N ASN A 126 4.73 -5.05 4.91
CA ASN A 126 3.83 -5.77 3.99
C ASN A 126 2.35 -5.70 4.41
N PRO A 127 1.98 -5.89 5.69
CA PRO A 127 0.58 -5.76 6.13
C PRO A 127 -0.04 -4.39 5.86
N GLY A 128 0.75 -3.32 5.71
CA GLY A 128 0.21 -2.02 5.34
C GLY A 128 -0.38 -1.98 3.92
N HIS A 129 0.02 -2.89 3.03
CA HIS A 129 -0.63 -3.07 1.72
C HIS A 129 -2.01 -3.75 1.84
N CYS A 130 -2.27 -4.49 2.92
CA CYS A 130 -3.57 -5.09 3.20
C CYS A 130 -4.61 -4.03 3.59
N LEU A 131 -4.17 -2.90 4.16
CA LEU A 131 -5.02 -1.72 4.33
C LEU A 131 -5.42 -1.13 2.97
N PHE A 132 -4.50 -1.10 2.00
CA PHE A 132 -4.82 -0.61 0.66
C PHE A 132 -5.88 -1.49 -0.03
N SER A 133 -5.74 -2.82 0.04
CA SER A 133 -6.71 -3.74 -0.54
C SER A 133 -8.06 -3.77 0.18
N ARG A 134 -8.10 -3.29 1.43
CA ARG A 134 -9.23 -3.37 2.36
C ARG A 134 -9.63 -4.79 2.75
N ILE A 135 -8.67 -5.71 2.73
CA ILE A 135 -8.91 -7.08 3.19
C ILE A 135 -8.98 -7.14 4.72
N CYS A 136 -8.29 -6.24 5.43
CA CYS A 136 -8.24 -6.22 6.89
C CYS A 136 -9.62 -5.99 7.52
N ASP A 137 -9.90 -6.68 8.61
CA ASP A 137 -10.94 -6.28 9.55
C ASP A 137 -10.73 -4.84 10.05
N SER A 138 -11.82 -4.11 10.30
CA SER A 138 -11.74 -2.70 10.74
C SER A 138 -11.06 -2.54 12.09
N GLU A 139 -11.33 -3.41 13.06
CA GLU A 139 -10.70 -3.31 14.39
C GLU A 139 -9.21 -3.62 14.31
N ARG A 140 -8.83 -4.60 13.48
CA ARG A 140 -7.43 -4.95 13.24
C ARG A 140 -6.71 -3.89 12.41
N ALA A 141 -7.41 -3.15 11.54
CA ALA A 141 -6.83 -2.05 10.78
C ALA A 141 -6.35 -0.91 11.70
N ASP A 142 -7.09 -0.61 12.77
CA ASP A 142 -6.67 0.35 13.79
C ASP A 142 -5.35 -0.09 14.45
N ILE A 143 -5.29 -1.35 14.87
CA ILE A 143 -4.10 -1.96 15.51
C ILE A 143 -2.89 -1.95 14.56
N VAL A 144 -3.11 -2.34 13.29
CA VAL A 144 -2.06 -2.35 12.26
C VAL A 144 -1.55 -0.95 11.98
N THR A 145 -2.44 0.05 11.95
CA THR A 145 -2.07 1.46 11.80
C THR A 145 -1.13 1.92 12.91
N ASP A 146 -1.51 1.69 14.17
CA ASP A 146 -0.69 2.04 15.32
C ASP A 146 0.66 1.32 15.28
N ARG A 147 0.66 0.03 14.91
CA ARG A 147 1.88 -0.77 14.83
C ARG A 147 2.84 -0.28 13.74
N LEU A 148 2.33 0.12 12.58
CA LEU A 148 3.12 0.67 11.46
C LEU A 148 3.72 2.04 11.80
N LEU A 149 3.06 2.83 12.65
CA LEU A 149 3.54 4.14 13.10
C LEU A 149 4.40 4.09 14.37
N ALA A 150 4.55 2.93 14.99
CA ALA A 150 5.42 2.76 16.14
C ALA A 150 6.88 3.15 15.81
N PRO A 151 7.68 3.65 16.79
CA PRO A 151 9.00 4.24 16.52
C PRO A 151 10.03 3.30 15.87
N ASP A 152 9.86 1.99 16.01
CA ASP A 152 10.72 0.99 15.39
C ASP A 152 10.36 0.72 13.91
N MET A 153 9.14 1.08 13.48
CA MET A 153 8.68 0.99 12.10
C MET A 153 8.74 2.36 11.40
N PHE A 154 8.12 3.40 11.98
CA PHE A 154 8.10 4.74 11.42
C PHE A 154 9.30 5.56 11.88
N SER A 155 10.14 5.91 10.91
CA SER A 155 11.43 6.56 11.15
C SER A 155 11.39 8.07 11.35
N GLY A 156 10.23 8.69 11.13
CA GLY A 156 10.10 10.14 10.91
C GLY A 156 10.29 10.58 9.45
N TRP A 157 10.80 9.70 8.58
CA TRP A 157 10.81 9.88 7.11
C TRP A 157 9.79 9.00 6.39
N GLY A 158 9.39 7.88 7.00
CA GLY A 158 8.59 6.83 6.39
C GLY A 158 8.70 5.53 7.18
N ILE A 159 7.83 4.59 6.84
CA ILE A 159 7.75 3.24 7.39
C ILE A 159 8.86 2.38 6.76
N ARG A 160 9.60 1.69 7.62
CA ARG A 160 10.68 0.75 7.26
C ARG A 160 10.12 -0.55 6.72
N THR A 161 10.88 -1.22 5.86
CA THR A 161 10.52 -2.56 5.40
C THR A 161 10.50 -3.61 6.51
N LEU A 162 11.28 -3.41 7.58
CA LEU A 162 11.42 -4.31 8.72
C LEU A 162 11.59 -3.48 9.99
N SER A 163 10.96 -3.93 11.08
CA SER A 163 11.09 -3.31 12.41
C SER A 163 12.56 -3.19 12.82
N ALA A 164 12.95 -2.01 13.31
CA ALA A 164 14.28 -1.76 13.87
C ALA A 164 14.59 -2.58 15.13
N SER A 165 13.57 -3.23 15.72
CA SER A 165 13.72 -4.15 16.86
C SER A 165 14.08 -5.57 16.40
N SER A 166 14.00 -5.88 15.10
CA SER A 166 14.36 -7.19 14.56
C SER A 166 15.88 -7.42 14.61
N PRO A 167 16.36 -8.63 14.97
CA PRO A 167 17.78 -8.97 14.88
C PRO A 167 18.31 -8.97 13.45
N HIS A 168 17.43 -9.02 12.45
CA HIS A 168 17.78 -8.99 11.02
C HIS A 168 17.72 -7.58 10.42
N TYR A 169 17.38 -6.57 11.23
CA TYR A 169 17.30 -5.20 10.75
C TYR A 169 18.68 -4.64 10.43
N ASN A 170 18.80 -4.09 9.24
CA ASN A 170 19.92 -3.29 8.80
C ASN A 170 19.37 -2.08 8.02
N PRO A 171 19.63 -0.84 8.48
CA PRO A 171 19.12 0.37 7.82
C PRO A 171 19.64 0.54 6.38
N MET A 172 20.69 -0.19 6.00
CA MET A 172 21.29 -0.19 4.67
C MET A 172 21.06 -1.53 3.93
N SER A 173 20.15 -2.40 4.41
CA SER A 173 19.75 -3.59 3.66
C SER A 173 18.60 -3.26 2.73
N TYR A 174 18.69 -3.76 1.49
CA TYR A 174 17.74 -3.50 0.42
C TYR A 174 16.28 -3.76 0.84
N HIS A 175 15.99 -4.89 1.48
CA HIS A 175 14.63 -5.22 1.97
C HIS A 175 14.50 -5.43 3.48
N ASN A 176 15.58 -5.32 4.27
CA ASN A 176 15.58 -5.56 5.72
C ASN A 176 15.83 -4.30 6.56
N GLY A 177 15.33 -3.14 6.14
CA GLY A 177 15.32 -1.95 7.00
C GLY A 177 15.20 -0.61 6.30
N THR A 178 15.47 -0.54 5.01
CA THR A 178 15.31 0.67 4.17
C THR A 178 13.86 1.14 4.10
N ILE A 179 13.67 2.32 3.50
CA ILE A 179 12.36 2.93 3.30
C ILE A 179 12.15 3.12 1.80
N TRP A 180 10.97 2.71 1.34
CA TRP A 180 10.60 2.66 -0.06
C TRP A 180 9.42 3.60 -0.30
N PRO A 181 9.55 4.62 -1.19
CA PRO A 181 8.44 5.51 -1.52
C PRO A 181 7.23 4.76 -2.09
N HIS A 182 7.46 3.73 -2.90
CA HIS A 182 6.41 2.85 -3.42
C HIS A 182 5.57 2.20 -2.31
N ASP A 183 6.24 1.49 -1.40
CA ASP A 183 5.64 0.80 -0.24
C ASP A 183 4.81 1.80 0.59
N ASN A 184 5.43 2.92 0.98
CA ASN A 184 4.77 3.93 1.78
C ASN A 184 3.60 4.62 1.06
N SER A 185 3.62 4.71 -0.27
CA SER A 185 2.48 5.25 -1.04
C SER A 185 1.25 4.35 -0.96
N LEU A 186 1.43 3.03 -0.98
CA LEU A 186 0.34 2.06 -0.82
C LEU A 186 -0.16 2.08 0.62
N ILE A 187 0.73 2.11 1.60
CA ILE A 187 0.35 2.18 3.02
C ILE A 187 -0.45 3.45 3.30
N ALA A 188 0.02 4.62 2.86
CA ALA A 188 -0.69 5.88 3.06
C ALA A 188 -2.09 5.87 2.43
N ALA A 189 -2.24 5.32 1.22
CA ALA A 189 -3.53 5.15 0.58
C ALA A 189 -4.44 4.19 1.37
N GLY A 190 -3.90 3.11 1.92
CA GLY A 190 -4.60 2.18 2.80
C GLY A 190 -5.09 2.82 4.09
N LEU A 191 -4.21 3.55 4.79
CA LEU A 191 -4.54 4.34 5.97
C LEU A 191 -5.73 5.28 5.70
N ARG A 192 -5.68 5.99 4.56
CA ARG A 192 -6.77 6.88 4.14
C ARG A 192 -8.08 6.14 3.89
N ARG A 193 -8.04 4.93 3.32
CA ARG A 193 -9.23 4.08 3.06
C ARG A 193 -9.91 3.57 4.34
N TYR A 194 -9.18 3.50 5.45
CA TYR A 194 -9.72 3.16 6.78
C TYR A 194 -10.01 4.39 7.64
N GLY A 195 -9.92 5.60 7.09
CA GLY A 195 -10.22 6.85 7.81
C GLY A 195 -9.08 7.38 8.69
N HIS A 196 -7.91 6.73 8.68
CA HIS A 196 -6.72 7.16 9.44
C HIS A 196 -5.99 8.33 8.76
N THR A 197 -6.66 9.47 8.70
CA THR A 197 -6.22 10.66 7.98
C THR A 197 -4.92 11.24 8.52
N GLU A 198 -4.79 11.33 9.85
CA GLU A 198 -3.58 11.86 10.49
C GLU A 198 -2.38 10.92 10.25
N ALA A 199 -2.60 9.61 10.33
CA ALA A 199 -1.59 8.61 10.03
C ALA A 199 -1.11 8.71 8.57
N ALA A 200 -2.06 8.79 7.63
CA ALA A 200 -1.75 8.97 6.21
C ALA A 200 -0.98 10.28 5.98
N GLN A 201 -1.37 11.37 6.63
CA GLN A 201 -0.69 12.67 6.56
C GLN A 201 0.76 12.58 7.04
N GLN A 202 1.04 11.88 8.15
CA GLN A 202 2.40 11.68 8.66
C GLN A 202 3.29 10.96 7.64
N VAL A 203 2.79 9.87 7.06
CA VAL A 203 3.52 9.09 6.05
C VAL A 203 3.76 9.90 4.78
N VAL A 204 2.72 10.54 4.24
CA VAL A 204 2.83 11.37 3.02
C VAL A 204 3.79 12.52 3.23
N THR A 205 3.67 13.24 4.35
CA THR A 205 4.55 14.36 4.68
C THR A 205 6.00 13.88 4.79
N GLY A 206 6.25 12.78 5.51
CA GLY A 206 7.60 12.23 5.69
C GLY A 206 8.27 11.89 4.35
N ILE A 207 7.55 11.19 3.46
CA ILE A 207 8.10 10.76 2.19
C ILE A 207 8.30 11.93 1.22
N LEU A 208 7.33 12.84 1.10
CA LEU A 208 7.48 14.01 0.24
C LEU A 208 8.61 14.93 0.73
N GLU A 209 8.72 15.13 2.05
CA GLU A 209 9.82 15.90 2.63
C GLU A 209 11.18 15.21 2.39
N ALA A 210 11.24 13.88 2.49
CA ALA A 210 12.43 13.12 2.12
C ALA A 210 12.82 13.40 0.65
N GLY A 211 11.87 13.35 -0.28
CA GLY A 211 12.11 13.67 -1.69
C GLY A 211 12.62 15.10 -1.94
N ILE A 212 12.10 16.09 -1.21
CA ILE A 212 12.57 17.49 -1.26
C ILE A 212 14.04 17.60 -0.81
N ARG A 213 14.49 16.73 0.09
CA ARG A 213 15.86 16.76 0.64
C ARG A 213 16.84 15.88 -0.14
N MET A 214 16.35 15.10 -1.12
CA MET A 214 17.15 14.21 -1.95
C MET A 214 17.72 14.94 -3.18
N PRO A 215 18.81 14.42 -3.79
CA PRO A 215 19.37 15.00 -5.00
C PRO A 215 18.32 15.16 -6.11
N SER A 216 18.29 16.34 -6.72
CA SER A 216 17.32 16.71 -7.78
C SER A 216 15.85 16.70 -7.35
N PHE A 217 15.54 16.80 -6.06
CA PHE A 217 14.18 16.94 -5.52
C PHE A 217 13.21 15.83 -5.94
N ARG A 218 13.70 14.60 -6.00
CA ARG A 218 12.95 13.44 -6.50
C ARG A 218 12.99 12.27 -5.52
N LEU A 219 11.96 11.44 -5.57
CA LEU A 219 11.90 10.21 -4.80
C LEU A 219 12.78 9.15 -5.45
N PRO A 220 13.78 8.58 -4.73
CA PRO A 220 14.57 7.48 -5.24
C PRO A 220 13.74 6.19 -5.23
N GLU A 221 14.33 5.11 -5.75
CA GLU A 221 13.85 3.75 -5.51
C GLU A 221 13.62 3.44 -4.03
N LEU A 222 14.66 3.69 -3.21
CA LEU A 222 14.69 3.50 -1.77
C LEU A 222 15.73 4.43 -1.14
N PHE A 223 15.64 4.63 0.17
CA PHE A 223 16.68 5.30 0.96
C PHE A 223 16.94 4.56 2.28
N CYS A 224 18.08 4.85 2.91
CA CYS A 224 18.49 4.14 4.11
C CYS A 224 17.50 4.38 5.26
N GLY A 225 17.20 3.31 5.97
CA GLY A 225 16.29 3.31 7.08
C GLY A 225 16.91 3.80 8.38
N PHE A 226 17.63 4.92 8.41
CA PHE A 226 18.02 5.52 9.69
C PHE A 226 16.84 6.29 10.32
N GLY A 227 16.87 6.49 11.63
CA GLY A 227 15.92 7.37 12.31
C GLY A 227 16.14 8.81 11.89
N ARG A 228 15.08 9.61 11.83
CA ARG A 228 15.17 11.04 11.54
C ARG A 228 15.90 11.75 12.68
N ASP A 229 17.04 12.37 12.36
CA ASP A 229 17.78 13.22 13.28
C ASP A 229 17.40 14.69 13.07
N THR A 230 16.74 15.28 14.05
CA THR A 230 16.29 16.68 14.02
C THR A 230 17.36 17.66 14.49
N ARG A 231 18.47 17.20 15.08
CA ARG A 231 19.50 18.06 15.69
C ARG A 231 20.22 18.95 14.68
N PHE A 232 20.45 18.42 13.48
CA PHE A 232 21.19 19.11 12.41
C PHE A 232 20.33 19.38 11.17
N GLY A 233 19.04 19.05 11.21
CA GLY A 233 18.14 19.23 10.07
C GLY A 233 18.58 18.48 8.81
N THR A 234 19.30 17.36 8.95
CA THR A 234 19.82 16.57 7.83
C THR A 234 18.70 15.87 7.06
N GLY A 235 18.93 15.58 5.78
CA GLY A 235 18.05 14.69 5.00
C GLY A 235 18.20 13.21 5.39
N PRO A 236 17.37 12.33 4.83
CA PRO A 236 17.58 10.89 4.96
C PRO A 236 18.90 10.48 4.31
N ALA A 237 19.57 9.48 4.87
CA ALA A 237 20.78 8.96 4.24
C ALA A 237 20.43 8.23 2.94
N GLU A 238 21.17 8.55 1.89
CA GLU A 238 20.97 7.96 0.56
C GLU A 238 21.37 6.48 0.54
N TYR A 239 20.71 5.70 -0.33
CA TYR A 239 21.15 4.36 -0.67
C TYR A 239 21.97 4.43 -1.98
N LEU A 240 23.29 4.32 -1.87
CA LEU A 240 24.23 4.72 -2.94
C LEU A 240 24.07 3.96 -4.27
N VAL A 241 23.51 2.75 -4.25
CA VAL A 241 23.32 1.93 -5.45
C VAL A 241 21.87 1.90 -5.94
N SER A 242 21.02 2.79 -5.41
CA SER A 242 19.63 2.93 -5.82
C SER A 242 19.48 3.54 -7.21
N CYS A 243 18.42 3.13 -7.92
CA CYS A 243 17.99 3.81 -9.12
C CYS A 243 17.32 5.16 -8.79
N ASN A 244 17.74 6.24 -9.48
CA ASN A 244 17.26 7.59 -9.16
C ASN A 244 16.85 8.38 -10.43
N PRO A 245 15.54 8.55 -10.72
CA PRO A 245 14.43 7.80 -10.15
C PRO A 245 14.26 6.45 -10.86
N GLN A 246 13.63 5.50 -10.19
CA GLN A 246 13.05 4.32 -10.83
C GLN A 246 11.53 4.50 -11.01
N ALA A 247 10.94 3.74 -11.92
CA ALA A 247 9.54 3.86 -12.30
C ALA A 247 8.57 3.87 -11.11
N TRP A 248 8.72 2.98 -10.12
CA TRP A 248 7.88 2.95 -8.93
C TRP A 248 8.11 4.14 -7.96
N GLY A 249 9.32 4.67 -7.85
CA GLY A 249 9.60 5.87 -7.03
C GLY A 249 9.00 7.12 -7.69
N ALA A 250 9.07 7.21 -9.02
CA ALA A 250 8.38 8.25 -9.79
C ALA A 250 6.86 8.13 -9.65
N GLY A 251 6.30 6.92 -9.76
CA GLY A 251 4.87 6.67 -9.58
C GLY A 251 4.36 6.98 -8.16
N ALA A 252 5.18 6.70 -7.14
CA ALA A 252 4.86 6.97 -5.75
C ALA A 252 4.56 8.46 -5.49
N ALA A 253 5.29 9.38 -6.13
CA ALA A 253 5.03 10.82 -5.96
C ALA A 253 3.60 11.18 -6.35
N PHE A 254 3.11 10.68 -7.48
CA PHE A 254 1.75 10.92 -7.94
C PHE A 254 0.71 10.22 -7.08
N HIS A 255 0.98 9.00 -6.61
CA HIS A 255 0.06 8.26 -5.75
C HIS A 255 -0.06 8.90 -4.35
N LEU A 256 1.06 9.41 -3.80
CA LEU A 256 1.06 10.20 -2.56
C LEU A 256 0.27 11.49 -2.74
N LEU A 257 0.46 12.21 -3.85
CA LEU A 257 -0.31 13.42 -4.17
C LEU A 257 -1.80 13.14 -4.34
N GLN A 258 -2.17 12.06 -5.02
CA GLN A 258 -3.57 11.64 -5.16
C GLN A 258 -4.21 11.38 -3.78
N THR A 259 -3.50 10.67 -2.92
CA THR A 259 -3.92 10.38 -1.53
C THR A 259 -4.08 11.67 -0.72
N ALA A 260 -3.10 12.57 -0.84
CA ALA A 260 -3.06 13.89 -0.20
C ALA A 260 -4.22 14.81 -0.59
N LEU A 261 -4.52 14.87 -1.88
CA LEU A 261 -5.62 15.66 -2.42
C LEU A 261 -6.98 14.96 -2.25
N GLY A 262 -6.97 13.69 -1.82
CA GLY A 262 -8.15 12.85 -1.66
C GLY A 262 -8.96 12.71 -2.94
N VAL A 263 -8.27 12.52 -4.08
CA VAL A 263 -8.94 12.34 -5.37
C VAL A 263 -9.38 10.89 -5.53
N PHE A 264 -10.67 10.65 -5.38
CA PHE A 264 -11.28 9.32 -5.54
C PHE A 264 -12.37 9.33 -6.63
N PRO A 265 -12.03 8.93 -7.87
CA PRO A 265 -13.03 8.80 -8.92
C PRO A 265 -13.86 7.53 -8.72
N ASP A 266 -15.17 7.68 -8.73
CA ASP A 266 -16.16 6.60 -8.77
C ASP A 266 -16.94 6.72 -10.09
N ALA A 267 -16.27 6.36 -11.18
CA ALA A 267 -16.86 6.37 -12.52
C ALA A 267 -18.03 5.38 -12.67
N THR A 268 -18.23 4.46 -11.71
CA THR A 268 -19.42 3.60 -11.69
C THR A 268 -20.65 4.30 -11.14
N ALA A 269 -20.49 5.43 -10.46
CA ALA A 269 -21.60 6.23 -9.94
C ALA A 269 -21.55 7.68 -10.46
N ASP A 270 -20.84 7.91 -11.56
CA ASP A 270 -20.70 9.21 -12.21
C ASP A 270 -20.36 10.33 -11.20
N ARG A 271 -19.40 10.06 -10.31
CA ARG A 271 -18.96 11.00 -9.28
C ARG A 271 -17.45 10.92 -9.03
N VAL A 272 -16.89 12.01 -8.52
CA VAL A 272 -15.52 12.09 -8.04
C VAL A 272 -15.51 12.80 -6.70
N PHE A 273 -14.83 12.20 -5.73
CA PHE A 273 -14.63 12.79 -4.42
C PHE A 273 -13.31 13.55 -4.38
N LEU A 274 -13.32 14.69 -3.70
CA LEU A 274 -12.16 15.49 -3.34
C LEU A 274 -12.20 15.74 -1.84
N SER A 275 -11.31 15.08 -1.11
CA SER A 275 -11.15 15.25 0.33
C SER A 275 -9.67 15.48 0.64
N PRO A 276 -9.14 16.69 0.42
CA PRO A 276 -7.75 16.98 0.72
C PRO A 276 -7.48 16.92 2.22
N MET A 277 -6.38 16.27 2.60
CA MET A 277 -5.85 16.33 3.97
C MET A 277 -4.86 17.50 4.09
N PRO A 278 -4.66 18.08 5.29
CA PRO A 278 -3.65 19.11 5.51
C PRO A 278 -2.23 18.60 5.16
N ILE A 279 -1.40 19.43 4.49
CA ILE A 279 -0.01 19.07 4.19
C ILE A 279 0.90 20.25 4.49
N PRO A 280 1.86 20.15 5.43
CA PRO A 280 2.71 21.26 5.85
C PRO A 280 3.89 21.52 4.89
N LEU A 281 3.76 21.16 3.61
CA LEU A 281 4.82 21.26 2.59
C LEU A 281 4.46 22.22 1.45
N ALA A 282 3.20 22.64 1.34
CA ALA A 282 2.73 23.52 0.28
C ALA A 282 1.73 24.53 0.83
N ARG A 283 1.70 25.73 0.24
CA ARG A 283 0.63 26.72 0.50
C ARG A 283 -0.61 26.46 -0.34
N SER A 284 -0.42 25.91 -1.53
CA SER A 284 -1.50 25.51 -2.42
C SER A 284 -1.02 24.46 -3.40
N VAL A 285 -1.93 23.62 -3.89
CA VAL A 285 -1.71 22.69 -4.98
C VAL A 285 -2.79 22.92 -6.04
N GLU A 286 -2.39 23.03 -7.30
CA GLU A 286 -3.31 23.24 -8.41
C GLU A 286 -3.18 22.09 -9.41
N VAL A 287 -4.32 21.46 -9.71
CA VAL A 287 -4.44 20.40 -10.71
C VAL A 287 -5.25 20.95 -11.87
N ARG A 288 -4.71 20.85 -13.09
CA ARG A 288 -5.34 21.33 -14.33
C ARG A 288 -5.50 20.19 -15.32
N GLY A 289 -6.69 20.08 -15.90
CA GLY A 289 -6.95 19.15 -16.99
C GLY A 289 -6.76 17.68 -16.61
N MET A 290 -7.01 17.31 -15.34
CA MET A 290 -6.96 15.91 -14.94
C MET A 290 -8.14 15.17 -15.58
N ARG A 291 -7.85 14.18 -16.41
CA ARG A 291 -8.89 13.40 -17.08
C ARG A 291 -9.60 12.49 -16.08
N VAL A 292 -10.92 12.59 -16.02
CA VAL A 292 -11.79 11.71 -15.21
C VAL A 292 -12.98 11.28 -16.07
N GLY A 293 -13.12 9.96 -16.26
CA GLY A 293 -14.08 9.42 -17.24
C GLY A 293 -13.78 9.93 -18.65
N THR A 294 -14.78 10.58 -19.25
CA THR A 294 -14.69 11.24 -20.57
C THR A 294 -14.42 12.74 -20.50
N GLY A 295 -14.40 13.34 -19.30
CA GLY A 295 -14.22 14.78 -19.09
C GLY A 295 -12.87 15.14 -18.43
N HIS A 296 -12.76 16.40 -18.03
CA HIS A 296 -11.59 16.95 -17.31
C HIS A 296 -12.03 17.61 -16.01
N LEU A 297 -11.19 17.52 -14.99
CA LEU A 297 -11.35 18.15 -13.69
C LEU A 297 -10.13 19.05 -13.43
N SER A 298 -10.39 20.30 -13.08
CA SER A 298 -9.37 21.25 -12.63
C SER A 298 -9.81 21.85 -11.29
N PHE A 299 -8.90 21.88 -10.33
CA PHE A 299 -9.18 22.41 -8.99
C PHE A 299 -7.90 22.93 -8.33
N ARG A 300 -8.07 23.81 -7.35
CA ARG A 300 -7.01 24.30 -6.48
C ARG A 300 -7.34 23.95 -5.03
N VAL A 301 -6.36 23.45 -4.31
CA VAL A 301 -6.40 23.26 -2.86
C VAL A 301 -5.51 24.32 -2.22
N THR A 302 -5.99 25.01 -1.19
CA THR A 302 -5.23 25.99 -0.40
C THR A 302 -5.08 25.51 1.04
N TYR A 303 -3.89 25.70 1.61
CA TYR A 303 -3.53 25.31 2.97
C TYR A 303 -3.20 26.56 3.80
N ASP A 304 -4.06 26.91 4.75
CA ASP A 304 -3.93 28.08 5.63
C ASP A 304 -3.72 27.73 7.11
N GLY A 305 -3.54 26.44 7.41
CA GLY A 305 -3.41 25.90 8.77
C GLY A 305 -4.69 25.30 9.34
N GLY A 306 -5.83 25.47 8.65
CA GLY A 306 -7.11 24.82 8.97
C GLY A 306 -7.43 23.63 8.07
N ARG A 307 -8.73 23.34 7.92
CA ARG A 307 -9.25 22.39 6.92
C ARG A 307 -8.88 22.93 5.52
N PRO A 308 -8.31 22.13 4.61
CA PRO A 308 -7.93 22.64 3.31
C PRO A 308 -9.14 23.12 2.51
N GLU A 309 -9.02 24.27 1.86
CA GLU A 309 -10.06 24.85 1.03
C GLU A 309 -9.92 24.36 -0.42
N VAL A 310 -11.03 23.98 -1.05
CA VAL A 310 -11.06 23.50 -2.43
C VAL A 310 -11.84 24.49 -3.31
N ASP A 311 -11.16 24.98 -4.35
CA ASP A 311 -11.75 25.81 -5.41
C ASP A 311 -11.83 24.98 -6.71
N ILE A 312 -13.04 24.72 -7.20
CA ILE A 312 -13.26 23.97 -8.44
C ILE A 312 -13.21 24.94 -9.61
N VAL A 313 -12.22 24.74 -10.49
CA VAL A 313 -11.98 25.59 -11.66
C VAL A 313 -12.74 25.08 -12.88
N ASP A 314 -12.78 23.76 -13.05
CA ASP A 314 -13.44 23.08 -14.17
C ASP A 314 -13.92 21.70 -13.70
N ALA A 315 -15.13 21.29 -14.07
CA ALA A 315 -15.74 20.04 -13.65
C ALA A 315 -16.19 19.21 -14.85
N PRO A 316 -16.03 17.87 -14.81
CA PRO A 316 -16.40 17.01 -15.92
C PRO A 316 -17.92 16.99 -16.14
N ASP A 317 -18.36 17.18 -17.39
CA ASP A 317 -19.77 17.08 -17.76
C ASP A 317 -20.37 15.73 -17.35
N GLY A 318 -21.53 15.76 -16.71
CA GLY A 318 -22.27 14.56 -16.31
C GLY A 318 -21.69 13.82 -15.10
N MET A 319 -20.70 14.38 -14.40
CA MET A 319 -20.11 13.78 -13.21
C MET A 319 -20.15 14.73 -12.00
N ALA A 320 -20.64 14.25 -10.87
CA ALA A 320 -20.72 15.04 -9.64
C ALA A 320 -19.35 15.16 -8.95
N VAL A 321 -18.95 16.38 -8.59
CA VAL A 321 -17.77 16.64 -7.75
C VAL A 321 -18.22 16.78 -6.30
N ILE A 322 -17.77 15.88 -5.42
CA ILE A 322 -18.17 15.80 -4.02
C ILE A 322 -17.00 16.20 -3.13
N LEU A 323 -17.18 17.23 -2.30
CA LEU A 323 -16.17 17.71 -1.36
C LEU A 323 -16.29 17.02 0.01
N ASP A 324 -16.13 15.70 0.01
CA ASP A 324 -16.25 14.85 1.20
C ASP A 324 -15.44 13.56 1.04
N ASP A 325 -15.25 12.82 2.12
CA ASP A 325 -14.66 11.49 2.06
C ASP A 325 -15.57 10.54 1.26
N PRO A 326 -14.98 9.63 0.45
CA PRO A 326 -15.77 8.59 -0.18
C PRO A 326 -16.43 7.72 0.91
N PRO A 327 -17.62 7.17 0.65
CA PRO A 327 -18.23 6.24 1.59
C PRO A 327 -17.26 5.08 1.86
N ALA A 328 -17.20 4.64 3.12
CA ALA A 328 -16.57 3.38 3.45
C ALA A 328 -17.23 2.31 2.58
N ALA A 329 -16.51 1.71 1.63
CA ALA A 329 -17.08 0.60 0.87
C ALA A 329 -17.23 -0.58 1.83
N ASP A 330 -18.45 -1.08 1.97
CA ASP A 330 -18.76 -2.31 2.69
C ASP A 330 -18.16 -3.54 1.99
#